data_AF-A0A090MN10-F1
#
_entry.id   AF-A0A090MN10-F1
#
_cell.length_a   1.000
_cell.length_b   1.000
_cell.length_c   1.000
_cell.angle_alpha   90.00
_cell.angle_beta   90.00
_cell.angle_gamma   90.00
#
_symmetry.space_group_name_H-M   'P 1'
#
loop_
_entity.id
_entity.type
_entity.pdbx_description
1 polymer ?
#
loop_
_entity_poly.entity_id
_entity_poly.type
_entity_poly.pdbx_seq_one_letter_code
_entity_poly.pdbx_strand_id
1 'polypeptide(L)'
;MRLTRRQGFATDREEFQPGVICIGAAVRDHAGAVVGSISVSSPIFRATPEYLDQIRTHLIAVTDELSMELGAPGAILHGGAKPAAAE
;
A
#
# COMPACT_ATOMS: atom_id res chain seq x y z
N MET A 1 5.70 -10.76 10.23
CA MET A 1 6.03 -9.31 10.22
C MET A 1 7.35 -8.93 9.52
N ARG A 2 8.43 -9.73 9.59
CA ARG A 2 9.72 -9.35 8.96
C ARG A 2 9.64 -9.19 7.43
N LEU A 3 8.83 -10.03 6.77
CA LEU A 3 8.55 -9.93 5.33
C LEU A 3 7.82 -8.63 4.98
N THR A 4 6.70 -8.34 5.67
CA THR A 4 5.92 -7.09 5.55
C THR A 4 6.80 -5.85 5.64
N ARG A 5 7.69 -5.78 6.65
CA ARG A 5 8.59 -4.64 6.84
C ARG A 5 9.61 -4.49 5.72
N ARG A 6 10.09 -5.59 5.13
CA ARG A 6 11.07 -5.55 4.03
C ARG A 6 10.44 -5.17 2.69
N GLN A 7 9.18 -5.53 2.49
CA GLN A 7 8.50 -5.33 1.20
C GLN A 7 7.59 -4.08 1.15
N GLY A 8 7.27 -3.49 2.31
CA GLY A 8 6.47 -2.26 2.41
C GLY A 8 4.96 -2.46 2.51
N PHE A 9 4.45 -3.69 2.34
CA PHE A 9 3.02 -4.00 2.36
C PHE A 9 2.74 -5.38 2.99
N ALA A 10 1.48 -5.62 3.35
CA ALA A 10 0.92 -6.90 3.76
C ALA A 10 -0.17 -7.33 2.77
N THR A 11 -0.38 -8.64 2.66
CA THR A 11 -1.49 -9.21 1.89
C THR A 11 -2.27 -10.14 2.81
N ASP A 12 -3.57 -9.91 2.88
CA ASP A 12 -4.57 -10.80 3.47
C ASP A 12 -5.20 -11.61 2.34
N ARG A 13 -5.19 -12.94 2.47
CA ARG A 13 -5.75 -13.87 1.48
C ARG A 13 -6.93 -14.60 2.09
N GLU A 14 -8.07 -13.93 2.13
CA GLU A 14 -9.32 -14.45 2.69
C GLU A 14 -9.25 -14.77 4.20
N GLU A 15 -8.28 -14.22 4.94
CA GLU A 15 -8.12 -14.48 6.39
C GLU A 15 -9.20 -13.74 7.18
N PHE A 16 -9.59 -12.54 6.74
CA PHE A 16 -10.67 -11.77 7.35
C PHE A 16 -12.06 -12.24 6.88
N GLN A 17 -12.24 -12.40 5.57
CA GLN A 17 -13.52 -12.79 4.98
C GLN A 17 -13.30 -13.66 3.73
N PRO A 18 -13.93 -14.84 3.66
CA PRO A 18 -13.94 -15.64 2.44
C PRO A 18 -14.39 -14.85 1.21
N GLY A 19 -13.68 -15.01 0.10
CA GLY A 19 -13.92 -14.31 -1.16
C GLY A 19 -13.32 -12.90 -1.24
N VAL A 20 -12.59 -12.44 -0.22
CA VAL A 20 -11.97 -11.10 -0.18
C VAL A 20 -10.45 -11.22 -0.02
N ILE A 21 -9.70 -10.49 -0.86
CA ILE A 21 -8.27 -10.30 -0.71
C ILE A 21 -8.02 -8.83 -0.38
N CYS A 22 -7.16 -8.57 0.61
CA CYS A 22 -6.76 -7.22 0.96
C CYS A 22 -5.25 -7.02 0.80
N ILE A 23 -4.84 -5.83 0.36
CA ILE A 23 -3.45 -5.40 0.39
C ILE A 23 -3.38 -4.13 1.25
N GLY A 24 -2.46 -4.10 2.22
CA GLY A 24 -2.29 -2.98 3.14
C GLY A 24 -0.85 -2.47 3.20
N ALA A 25 -0.65 -1.16 3.33
CA ALA A 25 0.66 -0.54 3.57
C ALA A 25 0.58 0.46 4.73
N ALA A 26 1.70 0.66 5.43
CA ALA A 26 1.76 1.43 6.66
C ALA A 26 2.11 2.90 6.40
N VAL A 27 1.44 3.80 7.10
CA VAL A 27 1.74 5.24 7.11
C VAL A 27 2.60 5.55 8.34
N ARG A 28 3.65 6.34 8.15
CA ARG A 28 4.63 6.67 9.19
C ARG A 28 4.72 8.17 9.43
N ASP A 29 5.04 8.54 10.67
CA ASP A 29 5.32 9.91 11.06
C ASP A 29 6.81 10.26 10.99
N HIS A 30 7.15 11.49 11.37
CA HIS A 30 8.51 12.01 11.44
C HIS A 30 9.46 11.24 12.36
N ALA A 31 8.95 10.48 13.34
CA ALA A 31 9.75 9.62 14.20
C ALA A 31 9.98 8.23 13.56
N GLY A 32 9.38 7.97 12.40
CA GLY A 32 9.34 6.67 11.74
C GLY A 32 8.35 5.70 12.38
N ALA A 33 7.54 6.17 13.35
CA ALA A 33 6.52 5.37 14.01
C ALA A 33 5.34 5.16 13.07
N VAL A 34 4.72 3.98 13.14
CA VAL A 34 3.52 3.68 12.34
C VAL A 34 2.33 4.36 13.01
N VAL A 35 1.72 5.32 12.32
CA VAL A 35 0.57 6.09 12.79
C VAL A 35 -0.75 5.66 12.15
N GLY A 36 -0.68 4.86 11.09
CA GLY A 36 -1.85 4.32 10.41
C GLY A 36 -1.49 3.37 9.28
N SER A 37 -2.50 3.02 8.48
CA SER A 37 -2.33 2.20 7.28
C SER A 37 -3.44 2.47 6.28
N ILE A 38 -3.15 2.28 5.00
CA ILE A 38 -4.15 2.22 3.94
C ILE A 38 -4.28 0.78 3.48
N SER A 39 -5.52 0.34 3.26
CA SER A 39 -5.81 -0.99 2.72
C SER A 39 -6.79 -0.92 1.56
N VAL A 40 -6.56 -1.76 0.55
CA VAL A 40 -7.49 -1.96 -0.57
C VAL A 40 -8.02 -3.39 -0.49
N SER A 41 -9.35 -3.52 -0.44
CA SER A 41 -10.05 -4.81 -0.49
C SER A 41 -10.60 -5.04 -1.88
N SER A 42 -10.43 -6.27 -2.39
CA SER A 42 -10.98 -6.67 -3.68
C SER A 42 -11.56 -8.09 -3.63
N PRO A 43 -12.67 -8.36 -4.35
CA PRO A 43 -13.18 -9.71 -4.48
C PRO A 43 -12.17 -10.64 -5.18
N ILE A 44 -12.06 -11.89 -4.73
CA ILE A 44 -11.06 -12.84 -5.24
C ILE A 44 -11.14 -13.08 -6.75
N PHE A 45 -12.34 -13.04 -7.32
CA PHE A 45 -12.54 -13.24 -8.76
C PHE A 45 -11.96 -12.11 -9.63
N ARG A 46 -11.67 -10.94 -9.05
CA ARG A 46 -11.02 -9.81 -9.72
C ARG A 46 -9.53 -9.71 -9.40
N ALA A 47 -9.08 -10.43 -8.37
CA ALA A 47 -7.74 -10.37 -7.81
C ALA A 47 -6.71 -11.17 -8.63
N THR A 48 -6.56 -10.89 -9.93
CA THR A 48 -5.50 -11.49 -10.74
C THR A 48 -4.12 -11.00 -10.26
N PRO A 49 -3.03 -11.75 -10.52
CA PRO A 49 -1.68 -11.32 -10.14
C PRO A 49 -1.32 -9.92 -10.65
N GLU A 50 -1.69 -9.60 -11.89
CA GLU A 50 -1.41 -8.30 -12.54
C GLU A 50 -2.22 -7.18 -11.90
N TYR A 51 -3.45 -7.46 -11.50
CA TYR A 51 -4.30 -6.50 -10.80
C TYR A 51 -3.80 -6.23 -9.38
N LEU A 52 -3.38 -7.28 -8.66
CA LEU A 52 -2.81 -7.15 -7.33
C LEU A 52 -1.46 -6.41 -7.34
N ASP A 53 -0.63 -6.60 -8.37
CA ASP A 53 0.64 -5.88 -8.51
C ASP A 53 0.44 -4.39 -8.81
N GLN A 54 -0.59 -4.04 -9.61
CA GLN A 54 -1.01 -2.65 -9.81
C GLN A 54 -1.49 -2.02 -8.50
N ILE A 55 -2.39 -2.69 -7.76
CA ILE A 55 -2.84 -2.21 -6.45
C ILE A 55 -1.65 -1.99 -5.53
N ARG A 56 -0.75 -2.96 -5.44
CA ARG A 56 0.44 -2.89 -4.60
C ARG A 56 1.29 -1.67 -4.95
N THR A 57 1.57 -1.45 -6.23
CA THR A 57 2.40 -0.34 -6.70
C THR A 57 1.79 1.01 -6.31
N HIS A 58 0.51 1.21 -6.59
CA HIS A 58 -0.19 2.46 -6.25
C HIS A 58 -0.36 2.64 -4.74
N LEU A 59 -0.68 1.57 -4.01
CA LEU A 59 -0.88 1.62 -2.58
C LEU A 59 0.39 2.06 -1.85
N ILE A 60 1.54 1.47 -2.22
CA ILE A 60 2.84 1.84 -1.64
C ILE A 60 3.15 3.31 -1.94
N ALA A 61 3.01 3.73 -3.20
CA ALA A 61 3.26 5.12 -3.60
C ALA A 61 2.42 6.12 -2.78
N VAL A 62 1.11 5.87 -2.65
CA VAL A 62 0.21 6.75 -1.87
C VAL A 62 0.57 6.74 -0.39
N THR A 63 0.90 5.59 0.21
CA THR A 63 1.29 5.55 1.63
C THR A 63 2.63 6.21 1.89
N ASP A 64 3.57 6.13 0.93
CA ASP A 64 4.86 6.81 1.02
C ASP A 64 4.69 8.33 0.88
N GLU A 65 3.85 8.79 -0.06
CA GLU A 65 3.47 10.20 -0.22
C GLU A 65 2.87 10.77 1.07
N LEU A 66 1.89 10.08 1.66
CA LEU A 66 1.30 10.51 2.93
C LEU A 66 2.31 10.48 4.09
N SER A 67 3.21 9.48 4.10
CA SER A 67 4.27 9.42 5.11
C SER A 67 5.25 10.58 4.96
N MET A 68 5.55 11.02 3.73
CA MET A 68 6.38 12.20 3.44
C MET A 68 5.74 13.48 3.96
N GLU A 69 4.44 13.66 3.73
CA GLU A 69 3.69 14.81 4.25
C GLU A 69 3.70 14.85 5.80
N LEU A 70 3.77 13.68 6.44
CA LEU A 70 3.90 13.54 7.90
C LEU A 70 5.36 13.59 8.39
N GLY A 71 6.33 13.79 7.50
CA GLY A 71 7.74 14.01 7.80
C GLY A 71 8.61 12.75 7.93
N ALA A 72 8.14 11.59 7.46
CA ALA A 72 8.82 10.31 7.66
C ALA A 72 10.26 10.28 7.12
N PRO A 73 11.24 9.78 7.90
CA PRO A 73 12.64 9.74 7.49
C PRO A 73 12.86 8.67 6.41
N GLY A 74 13.53 9.05 5.32
CA GLY A 74 13.96 8.12 4.26
C GLY A 74 12.90 7.81 3.20
N ALA A 75 11.77 8.52 3.20
CA ALA A 75 10.86 8.48 2.07
C ALA A 75 11.50 9.21 0.87
N ILE A 76 11.97 8.41 -0.08
CA ILE A 76 12.54 8.90 -1.33
C ILE A 76 11.36 9.38 -2.19
N LEU A 77 11.38 10.63 -2.63
CA LEU A 77 10.53 11.10 -3.73
C LEU A 77 10.79 10.20 -4.96
N HIS A 78 10.04 9.11 -5.13
CA HIS A 78 9.91 8.51 -6.46
C HIS A 78 9.08 9.52 -7.24
N GLY A 79 9.73 10.17 -8.21
CA GLY A 79 9.11 11.18 -9.08
C GLY A 79 7.70 10.76 -9.47
N GLY A 80 6.76 11.68 -9.23
CA GLY A 80 5.34 11.39 -9.09
C GLY A 80 4.78 10.40 -10.10
N ALA A 81 3.94 9.51 -9.61
CA ALA A 81 2.96 8.84 -10.46
C ALA A 81 2.10 9.94 -11.09
N LYS A 82 2.36 10.22 -12.37
CA LYS A 82 1.53 11.10 -13.19
C LYS A 82 0.07 10.66 -13.01
N PRO A 83 -0.89 11.57 -12.78
CA PRO A 83 -2.27 11.19 -12.56
C PRO A 83 -2.73 10.33 -13.74
N ALA A 84 -3.24 9.14 -13.45
CA ALA A 84 -3.94 8.33 -14.42
C ALA A 84 -5.08 9.21 -14.95
N ALA A 85 -4.98 9.56 -16.23
CA ALA A 85 -5.88 10.45 -16.91
C ALA A 85 -7.33 9.99 -16.70
N ALA A 86 -8.17 10.95 -16.33
CA ALA A 86 -9.61 10.84 -16.52
C ALA A 86 -9.88 10.65 -18.01
N GLU A 87 -10.69 9.65 -18.33
CA GLU A 87 -11.47 9.56 -19.56
C GLU A 87 -12.95 9.64 -19.17
#